data_AF-A0A1F4JUX4-F1
#
_entry.id   AF-A0A1F4JUX4-F1
#
_cell.length_a   1.000
_cell.length_b   1.000
_cell.length_c   1.000
_cell.angle_alpha   90.00
_cell.angle_beta   90.00
_cell.angle_gamma   90.00
#
_symmetry.space_group_name_H-M   'P 1'
#
loop_
_entity.id
_entity.type
_entity.pdbx_description
1 polymer ?
#
loop_
_entity_poly.entity_id
_entity_poly.type
_entity_poly.pdbx_seq_one_letter_code
_entity_poly.pdbx_strand_id
1 'polypeptide(L)'
;MTAMQIIHSIAAFIVMAEALNKLERTAPFAPGLSPRVRLVDGLKALAWLLLAMGAGGALIGPFLQPLGIGAKSSQIIAHLSPSLAEVCVLLGFAVLIIRTRVKEG
;
A
#
# COMPACT_ATOMS: atom_id res chain seq x y z
N MET A 1 15.93 12.66 6.81
CA MET A 1 15.43 11.30 6.52
C MET A 1 16.62 10.41 6.18
N THR A 2 16.67 9.19 6.70
CA THR A 2 17.73 8.22 6.36
C THR A 2 17.52 7.66 4.95
N ALA A 3 18.55 7.10 4.31
CA ALA A 3 18.42 6.45 2.99
C ALA A 3 17.33 5.36 2.99
N MET A 4 17.25 4.60 4.09
CA MET A 4 16.21 3.58 4.31
C MET A 4 14.81 4.18 4.34
N GLN A 5 14.60 5.30 5.04
CA GLN A 5 13.31 6.00 5.04
C GLN A 5 12.93 6.50 3.65
N ILE A 6 13.89 7.05 2.89
CA ILE A 6 13.63 7.55 1.53
C ILE A 6 13.19 6.41 0.61
N ILE A 7 13.94 5.30 0.59
CA ILE A 7 13.61 4.12 -0.21
C ILE A 7 12.24 3.57 0.19
N HIS A 8 11.97 3.46 1.49
CA HIS A 8 10.70 2.98 1.99
C HIS A 8 9.53 3.88 1.57
N SER A 9 9.69 5.21 1.68
CA SER A 9 8.65 6.16 1.26
C SER A 9 8.40 6.14 -0.25
N ILE A 10 9.43 6.02 -1.09
CA ILE A 10 9.24 5.89 -2.54
C ILE A 10 8.53 4.58 -2.89
N ALA A 11 8.95 3.47 -2.29
CA ALA A 11 8.29 2.17 -2.49
C ALA A 11 6.82 2.23 -2.03
N ALA A 12 6.56 2.84 -0.87
CA ALA A 12 5.22 3.05 -0.35
C ALA A 12 4.36 3.87 -1.31
N PHE A 13 4.89 4.95 -1.89
CA PHE A 13 4.18 5.76 -2.87
C PHE A 13 3.76 4.95 -4.09
N ILE A 14 4.67 4.19 -4.68
CA ILE A 14 4.39 3.35 -5.86
C ILE A 14 3.32 2.31 -5.54
N VAL A 15 3.47 1.60 -4.42
CA VAL A 15 2.55 0.56 -4.00
C VAL A 15 1.16 1.13 -3.71
N MET A 16 1.09 2.26 -3.00
CA MET A 16 -0.18 2.91 -2.69
C MET A 16 -0.88 3.39 -3.97
N ALA A 17 -0.16 4.04 -4.88
CA ALA A 17 -0.73 4.52 -6.13
C ALA A 17 -1.33 3.39 -6.97
N GLU A 18 -0.60 2.27 -7.10
CA GLU A 18 -1.11 1.10 -7.83
C GLU A 18 -2.30 0.46 -7.11
N ALA A 19 -2.23 0.33 -5.79
CA ALA A 19 -3.30 -0.26 -5.00
C ALA A 19 -4.61 0.54 -5.12
N LEU A 20 -4.55 1.86 -5.06
CA LEU A 20 -5.71 2.73 -5.26
C LEU A 20 -6.26 2.62 -6.69
N ASN A 21 -5.39 2.63 -7.70
CA ASN A 21 -5.79 2.44 -9.10
C ASN A 21 -6.46 1.07 -9.35
N LYS A 22 -6.02 0.01 -8.67
CA LYS A 22 -6.64 -1.31 -8.79
C LYS A 22 -7.93 -1.40 -7.98
N LEU A 23 -7.99 -0.76 -6.82
CA LEU A 23 -9.20 -0.68 -5.99
C LEU A 23 -10.34 0.02 -6.73
N GLU A 24 -10.06 1.14 -7.41
CA GLU A 24 -11.04 1.86 -8.24
C GLU A 24 -11.67 0.98 -9.32
N ARG A 25 -10.91 0.02 -9.85
CA ARG A 25 -11.39 -0.90 -10.91
C ARG A 25 -12.19 -2.10 -10.39
N THR A 26 -12.33 -2.23 -9.07
CA THR A 26 -13.17 -3.28 -8.48
C THR A 26 -14.62 -2.80 -8.37
N ALA A 27 -15.57 -3.69 -8.64
CA ALA A 27 -17.00 -3.38 -8.62
C ALA A 27 -17.80 -4.56 -8.03
N PRO A 28 -17.55 -4.94 -6.76
CA PRO A 28 -18.18 -6.13 -6.17
C PRO A 28 -19.70 -6.00 -6.06
N PHE A 29 -20.22 -4.78 -6.08
CA PHE A 29 -21.66 -4.50 -6.01
C PHE A 29 -22.33 -4.39 -7.38
N ALA A 30 -21.62 -4.64 -8.48
CA ALA A 30 -22.22 -4.60 -9.81
C ALA A 30 -23.40 -5.58 -9.94
N PRO A 31 -24.48 -5.18 -10.64
CA PRO A 31 -25.61 -6.07 -10.91
C PRO A 31 -25.18 -7.20 -11.86
N GLY A 32 -25.88 -8.34 -11.79
CA GLY A 32 -25.66 -9.47 -12.71
C GLY A 32 -24.47 -10.38 -12.40
N LEU A 33 -23.70 -10.12 -11.33
CA LEU A 33 -22.60 -11.00 -10.91
C LEU A 33 -23.11 -12.26 -10.20
N SER A 34 -22.54 -13.42 -10.56
CA SER A 34 -22.75 -14.65 -9.80
C SER A 34 -22.15 -14.55 -8.39
N PRO A 35 -22.65 -15.30 -7.40
CA PRO A 35 -22.16 -15.21 -6.01
C PRO A 35 -20.65 -15.42 -5.87
N ARG A 36 -20.10 -16.38 -6.63
CA ARG A 36 -18.66 -16.67 -6.62
C ARG A 36 -17.84 -15.50 -7.18
N VAL A 37 -18.28 -14.90 -8.30
CA VAL A 37 -17.57 -13.78 -8.92
C VAL A 37 -17.61 -12.55 -8.00
N ARG A 38 -18.76 -12.28 -7.38
CA ARG A 38 -18.92 -11.23 -6.37
C ARG A 38 -17.96 -11.40 -5.21
N LEU A 39 -17.84 -12.61 -4.66
CA LEU A 39 -16.90 -12.90 -3.58
C LEU A 39 -15.45 -12.66 -4.00
N VAL A 40 -15.06 -13.16 -5.18
CA VAL A 40 -13.70 -12.97 -5.70
C VAL A 40 -13.39 -11.49 -5.90
N ASP A 41 -14.33 -10.71 -6.45
CA ASP A 41 -14.12 -9.28 -6.66
C ASP A 41 -14.06 -8.49 -5.35
N GLY A 42 -14.88 -8.87 -4.36
CA GLY A 42 -14.82 -8.31 -3.01
C GLY A 42 -13.48 -8.61 -2.31
N LEU A 43 -12.96 -9.83 -2.44
CA LEU A 43 -11.65 -10.20 -1.89
C LEU A 43 -10.51 -9.42 -2.55
N LYS A 44 -10.59 -9.18 -3.87
CA LYS A 44 -9.63 -8.32 -4.57
C LYS A 44 -9.69 -6.89 -4.04
N ALA A 45 -10.89 -6.33 -3.91
CA ALA A 45 -11.08 -4.98 -3.37
C ALA A 45 -10.49 -4.86 -1.96
N LEU A 46 -10.79 -5.83 -1.08
CA LEU A 46 -10.26 -5.86 0.28
C LEU A 46 -8.72 -5.95 0.29
N ALA A 47 -8.14 -6.80 -0.56
CA ALA A 47 -6.68 -6.92 -0.65
C ALA A 47 -6.02 -5.60 -1.08
N TRP A 48 -6.56 -4.93 -2.11
CA TRP A 48 -6.04 -3.63 -2.55
C TRP A 48 -6.23 -2.54 -1.51
N LEU A 49 -7.36 -2.53 -0.79
CA LEU A 49 -7.60 -1.59 0.30
C LEU A 49 -6.59 -1.77 1.44
N LEU A 50 -6.37 -3.01 1.88
CA LEU A 50 -5.38 -3.31 2.94
C LEU A 50 -3.96 -2.91 2.50
N LEU A 51 -3.59 -3.16 1.25
CA LEU A 51 -2.29 -2.77 0.70
C LEU A 51 -2.14 -1.24 0.64
N ALA A 52 -3.18 -0.52 0.22
CA ALA A 52 -3.20 0.94 0.20
C ALA A 52 -3.07 1.53 1.61
N MET A 53 -3.75 0.96 2.61
CA MET A 53 -3.63 1.40 4.01
C MET A 53 -2.23 1.17 4.58
N GLY A 54 -1.63 0.00 4.35
CA GLY A 54 -0.27 -0.29 4.80
C GLY A 54 0.77 0.64 4.16
N ALA A 55 0.68 0.83 2.84
CA ALA A 55 1.57 1.75 2.13
C ALA A 55 1.32 3.22 2.50
N GLY A 56 0.07 3.63 2.72
CA GLY A 56 -0.28 4.97 3.18
C GLY A 56 0.28 5.28 4.57
N GLY A 57 0.27 4.30 5.47
CA GLY A 57 0.91 4.41 6.78
C GLY A 57 2.41 4.69 6.71
N ALA A 58 3.11 4.03 5.79
CA ALA A 58 4.53 4.27 5.53
C ALA A 58 4.83 5.68 4.97
N LEU A 59 3.86 6.31 4.29
CA LEU A 59 4.01 7.68 3.79
C LEU A 59 3.67 8.75 4.83
N ILE A 60 2.66 8.52 5.65
CA ILE A 60 2.18 9.51 6.62
C ILE A 60 3.10 9.58 7.84
N GLY A 61 3.79 8.49 8.19
CA GLY A 61 4.64 8.43 9.38
C GLY A 61 5.68 9.56 9.50
N PRO A 62 6.50 9.84 8.47
CA PRO A 62 7.45 10.96 8.48
C PRO A 62 6.83 12.35 8.73
N PHE A 63 5.54 12.55 8.42
CA PHE A 63 4.84 13.82 8.65
C PHE A 63 4.20 13.89 10.04
N LEU A 64 3.86 12.75 10.65
CA LEU A 64 3.31 12.68 12.01
C LEU A 64 4.39 12.82 13.09
N GLN A 65 5.61 12.37 12.81
CA GLN A 65 6.73 12.40 13.77
C GLN A 65 7.06 13.82 14.28
N PRO A 66 7.20 14.84 13.42
CA PRO A 66 7.53 16.20 13.86
C PRO A 66 6.38 16.87 14.62
N LEU A 67 5.14 16.38 14.45
CA LEU A 67 3.95 16.88 15.14
C LEU A 67 3.79 16.29 16.55
N GLY A 68 4.74 15.48 17.02
CA GLY A 68 4.67 14.84 18.35
C GLY A 68 3.62 13.73 18.46
N ILE A 69 3.06 13.28 17.33
CA ILE A 69 2.04 12.21 17.28
C ILE A 69 2.76 10.84 17.28
N GLY A 70 3.34 10.48 18.41
CA GLY A 70 3.99 9.19 18.68
C GLY A 70 3.79 8.83 20.15
N ALA A 71 3.36 7.64 20.55
CA ALA A 71 4.30 6.51 20.54
C ALA A 71 3.67 5.13 20.78
N LYS A 72 2.34 4.97 20.87
CA LYS A 72 1.74 3.62 21.09
C LYS A 72 0.71 3.21 20.05
N SER A 73 -0.18 4.12 19.65
CA SER A 73 -1.23 3.81 18.66
C SER A 73 -0.77 4.07 17.22
N SER A 74 0.12 5.06 17.01
CA SER A 74 0.58 5.43 15.68
C SER A 74 1.61 4.47 15.09
N GLN A 75 2.39 3.71 15.90
CA GLN A 75 3.35 2.73 15.37
C GLN A 75 2.72 1.56 14.61
N ILE A 76 1.42 1.31 14.82
CA ILE A 76 0.69 0.25 14.10
C ILE A 76 0.55 0.59 12.61
N ILE A 77 0.61 1.88 12.25
CA ILE A 77 0.32 2.37 10.89
C ILE A 77 1.45 3.27 10.38
N ALA A 78 1.90 4.22 11.18
CA ALA A 78 3.01 5.11 10.89
C ALA A 78 4.34 4.38 11.15
N HIS A 79 4.93 3.82 10.10
CA HIS A 79 6.26 3.18 10.10
C HIS A 79 7.37 4.23 10.32
N LEU A 80 7.41 4.83 11.51
CA LEU A 80 8.28 5.96 11.89
C LEU A 80 9.78 5.59 11.83
N SER A 81 10.11 4.31 11.97
CA SER A 81 11.46 3.76 11.83
C SER A 81 11.35 2.41 11.10
N PRO A 82 11.30 2.43 9.76
CA PRO A 82 11.06 1.21 9.00
C PRO A 82 12.25 0.26 9.16
N SER A 83 11.94 -0.97 9.57
CA SER A 83 12.88 -2.08 9.63
C SER A 83 13.31 -2.49 8.22
N LEU A 84 14.47 -3.16 8.11
CA LEU A 84 14.93 -3.70 6.83
C LEU A 84 13.90 -4.65 6.20
N ALA A 85 13.18 -5.44 7.01
CA ALA A 85 12.14 -6.33 6.53
C ALA A 85 10.99 -5.58 5.86
N GLU A 86 10.48 -4.51 6.49
CA GLU A 86 9.41 -3.68 5.93
C GLU A 86 9.83 -2.98 4.64
N VAL A 87 11.08 -2.49 4.59
CA VAL A 87 11.63 -1.91 3.36
C VAL A 87 11.71 -2.95 2.25
N CYS A 88 12.26 -4.13 2.51
CA CYS A 88 12.38 -5.20 1.51
C CYS A 88 11.02 -5.66 0.98
N VAL A 89 10.02 -5.82 1.85
CA VAL A 89 8.67 -6.21 1.45
C VAL A 89 8.05 -5.16 0.53
N LEU A 90 8.05 -3.90 0.96
CA LEU A 90 7.39 -2.83 0.21
C LEU A 90 8.12 -2.51 -1.10
N LEU A 91 9.46 -2.53 -1.07
CA LEU A 91 10.30 -2.38 -2.27
C LEU A 91 10.08 -3.55 -3.25
N GLY A 92 9.97 -4.78 -2.76
CA GLY A 92 9.66 -5.95 -3.58
C GLY A 92 8.33 -5.80 -4.32
N PHE A 93 7.27 -5.34 -3.64
CA PHE A 93 6.00 -5.02 -4.28
C PHE A 93 6.15 -3.90 -5.32
N ALA A 94 6.85 -2.81 -4.99
CA ALA A 94 7.09 -1.70 -5.92
C ALA A 94 7.81 -2.19 -7.20
N VAL A 95 8.83 -3.04 -7.07
CA VAL A 95 9.55 -3.63 -8.21
C VAL A 95 8.62 -4.50 -9.06
N LEU A 96 7.78 -5.33 -8.43
CA LEU A 96 6.81 -6.16 -9.16
C LEU A 96 5.80 -5.29 -9.94
N ILE A 97 5.33 -4.20 -9.34
CA ILE A 97 4.42 -3.25 -9.98
C ILE A 97 5.11 -2.59 -11.18
N ILE A 98 6.30 -2.04 -11.00
CA ILE A 98 7.08 -1.42 -12.09
C ILE A 98 7.29 -2.44 -13.21
N ARG A 99 7.71 -3.66 -12.87
CA ARG A 99 7.88 -4.75 -13.84
C ARG A 99 6.61 -4.99 -14.65
N THR A 100 5.44 -5.04 -14.00
CA THR A 100 4.17 -5.23 -14.73
C THR A 100 3.86 -4.07 -15.66
N ARG A 101 4.11 -2.82 -15.25
CA ARG A 101 3.92 -1.64 -16.11
C ARG A 101 4.86 -1.61 -17.30
N VAL A 102 6.13 -1.98 -17.11
CA VAL A 102 7.11 -2.11 -18.21
C VAL A 102 6.74 -3.22 -19.19
N LYS A 103 6.09 -4.29 -18.73
CA LYS A 103 5.60 -5.36 -19.61
C LYS A 103 4.36 -4.96 -20.42
N GLU A 104 3.53 -4.08 -19.88
CA GLU A 104 2.24 -3.67 -20.47
C GLU A 104 2.35 -2.48 -21.44
N GLY A 105 3.43 -1.70 -21.37
CA GLY A 105 3.74 -0.56 -22.28
C GLY A 105 4.83 -0.88 -23.29
#